data_AF-A0A932DB69-F1
#
_entry.id   AF-A0A932DB69-F1
#
_cell.length_a   1.000
_cell.length_b   1.000
_cell.length_c   1.000
_cell.angle_alpha   90.00
_cell.angle_beta   90.00
_cell.angle_gamma   90.00
#
_symmetry.space_group_name_H-M   'P 1'
#
loop_
_entity.id
_entity.type
_entity.pdbx_description
1 polymer ?
#
loop_
_entity_poly.entity_id
_entity_poly.type
_entity_poly.pdbx_seq_one_letter_code
_entity_poly.pdbx_strand_id
1 'polypeptide(L)'
;MHISEHRKAIDELDARIVKLLNERTQHILEIGSIKLKAGEEIYAPHRERAVLDRVCRLNKGPISRESLRAIYREVMSSALSLQKSMTIAFLGPEATFTHQAAIRRFGCSLRYSPQKTIADVFNEVSRNRAEYGVVPVENSTEGVVTHTLDMFMDSDLKIVSQIVMPIQHCLVSQCAREQIQKLYSHPQPVAQCRGWIQNNLAHVEIIETSSTTRAA
;
A
#
# COMPACT_ATOMS: atom_id res chain seq x y z
N MET A 1 13.07 29.86 26.52
CA MET A 1 11.94 28.97 26.18
C MET A 1 12.29 27.57 26.67
N HIS A 2 11.56 27.05 27.65
CA HIS A 2 11.83 25.72 28.23
C HIS A 2 11.07 24.63 27.44
N ILE A 3 11.59 23.40 27.46
CA ILE A 3 10.95 22.23 26.82
C ILE A 3 9.45 22.10 27.18
N SER A 4 9.08 22.45 28.42
CA SER A 4 7.69 22.43 28.90
C SER A 4 6.75 23.35 28.12
N GLU A 5 7.22 24.54 27.72
CA GLU A 5 6.40 25.51 26.96
C GLU A 5 6.13 25.00 25.54
N HIS A 6 7.13 24.39 24.90
CA HIS A 6 6.95 23.75 23.60
C HIS A 6 5.97 22.57 23.66
N ARG A 7 6.01 21.76 24.73
CA ARG A 7 5.06 20.65 24.91
C ARG A 7 3.63 21.15 25.02
N LYS A 8 3.37 22.17 25.84
CA LYS A 8 2.04 22.79 25.93
C LYS A 8 1.54 23.32 24.59
N ALA A 9 2.41 23.98 23.84
CA ALA A 9 2.07 24.47 22.50
C ALA A 9 1.73 23.31 21.53
N ILE A 10 2.43 22.18 21.63
CA ILE A 10 2.11 20.97 20.85
C ILE A 10 0.74 20.40 21.26
N ASP A 11 0.46 20.29 22.56
CA ASP A 11 -0.82 19.78 23.05
C ASP A 11 -2.02 20.61 22.54
N GLU A 12 -1.88 21.95 22.52
CA GLU A 12 -2.88 22.86 21.98
C GLU A 12 -3.05 22.71 20.46
N LEU A 13 -1.95 22.49 19.72
CA LEU A 13 -2.00 22.22 18.29
C LEU A 13 -2.65 20.88 17.98
N ASP A 14 -2.35 19.84 18.76
CA ASP A 14 -2.93 18.51 18.59
C ASP A 14 -4.45 18.53 18.82
N ALA A 15 -4.92 19.26 19.84
CA ALA A 15 -6.35 19.45 20.08
C ALA A 15 -7.05 20.10 18.86
N ARG A 16 -6.39 21.09 18.24
CA ARG A 16 -6.89 21.73 17.01
C ARG A 16 -6.84 20.80 15.81
N ILE A 17 -5.78 20.00 15.65
CA ILE A 17 -5.66 19.02 14.57
C ILE A 17 -6.80 18.01 14.65
N VAL A 18 -7.04 17.44 15.84
CA VAL A 18 -8.14 16.49 16.06
C VAL A 18 -9.49 17.11 15.71
N LYS A 19 -9.74 18.35 16.17
CA LYS A 19 -10.98 19.07 15.83
C LYS A 19 -11.15 19.24 14.32
N LEU A 20 -10.11 19.71 13.61
CA LEU A 20 -10.14 19.93 12.16
C LEU A 20 -10.30 18.63 11.38
N LEU A 21 -9.68 17.53 11.83
CA LEU A 21 -9.84 16.22 11.22
C LEU A 21 -11.29 15.72 11.34
N ASN A 22 -11.93 15.90 12.49
CA ASN A 22 -13.32 15.53 12.71
C ASN A 22 -14.28 16.38 11.87
N GLU A 23 -14.11 17.71 11.85
CA GLU A 23 -14.91 18.63 11.02
C GLU A 23 -14.79 18.28 9.52
N ARG A 24 -13.55 18.02 9.05
CA ARG A 24 -13.31 17.55 7.68
C ARG A 24 -14.02 16.23 7.40
N THR A 25 -14.00 15.30 8.35
CA THR A 25 -14.61 13.98 8.19
C THR A 25 -16.13 14.07 8.14
N GLN A 26 -16.76 14.96 8.91
CA GLN A 26 -18.20 15.20 8.85
C GLN A 26 -18.64 15.63 7.44
N HIS A 27 -17.95 16.58 6.82
CA HIS A 27 -18.24 16.98 5.44
C HIS A 27 -18.07 15.84 4.44
N ILE A 28 -17.09 14.95 4.66
CA ILE A 28 -16.93 13.76 3.83
C ILE A 28 -18.14 12.83 3.99
N LEU A 29 -18.59 12.56 5.21
CA LEU A 29 -19.78 11.73 5.45
C LEU A 29 -21.03 12.33 4.80
N GLU A 30 -21.23 13.64 4.88
CA GLU A 30 -22.32 14.35 4.19
C GLU A 30 -22.25 14.15 2.67
N ILE A 31 -21.08 14.39 2.05
CA ILE A 31 -20.85 14.14 0.62
C ILE A 31 -21.13 12.68 0.25
N GLY A 32 -20.69 11.74 1.09
CA GLY A 32 -20.95 10.31 0.90
C GLY A 32 -22.44 9.99 0.91
N SER A 33 -23.21 10.59 1.82
CA SER A 33 -24.66 10.42 1.91
C SER A 33 -25.39 10.96 0.67
N ILE A 34 -24.92 12.08 0.11
CA ILE A 34 -25.47 12.69 -1.11
C ILE A 34 -25.20 11.77 -2.31
N LYS A 35 -23.96 11.32 -2.47
CA LYS A 35 -23.55 10.42 -3.56
C LYS A 35 -24.29 9.09 -3.53
N LEU A 36 -24.43 8.51 -2.34
CA LEU A 36 -25.14 7.24 -2.18
C LEU A 36 -26.62 7.37 -2.60
N LYS A 37 -27.27 8.48 -2.27
CA LYS A 37 -28.65 8.78 -2.72
C LYS A 37 -28.73 9.01 -4.24
N ALA A 38 -27.67 9.54 -4.85
CA ALA A 38 -27.58 9.76 -6.29
C ALA A 38 -27.13 8.51 -7.08
N GLY A 39 -26.77 7.41 -6.41
CA GLY A 39 -26.22 6.21 -7.06
C GLY A 39 -24.81 6.41 -7.61
N GLU A 40 -24.09 7.44 -7.16
CA GLU A 40 -22.72 7.73 -7.59
C GLU A 40 -21.67 6.95 -6.77
N GLU A 41 -20.51 6.71 -7.38
CA GLU A 41 -19.38 6.10 -6.67
C GLU A 41 -18.82 7.01 -5.57
N ILE A 42 -18.66 6.42 -4.39
CA ILE A 42 -18.09 7.09 -3.21
C ILE A 42 -16.61 7.40 -3.46
N TYR A 43 -15.84 6.43 -3.96
CA TYR A 43 -14.41 6.56 -4.21
C TYR A 43 -14.14 7.27 -5.55
N ALA A 44 -13.31 8.32 -5.52
CA ALA A 44 -12.99 9.13 -6.70
C ALA A 44 -11.47 9.40 -6.78
N PRO A 45 -10.69 8.58 -7.51
CA PRO A 45 -9.22 8.71 -7.62
C PRO A 45 -8.73 10.09 -8.06
N HIS A 46 -9.44 10.73 -9.00
CA HIS A 46 -9.07 12.05 -9.52
C HIS A 46 -9.22 13.14 -8.45
N ARG A 47 -10.24 13.05 -7.58
CA ARG A 47 -10.41 13.97 -6.44
C ARG A 47 -9.32 13.79 -5.41
N GLU A 48 -8.94 12.56 -5.11
CA GLU A 48 -7.84 12.24 -4.19
C GLU A 48 -6.53 12.89 -4.66
N ARG A 49 -6.19 12.72 -5.95
CA ARG A 49 -5.02 13.37 -6.55
C ARG A 49 -5.06 14.88 -6.42
N ALA A 50 -6.20 15.51 -6.75
CA ALA A 50 -6.37 16.95 -6.64
C ALA A 50 -6.21 17.47 -5.20
N VAL A 51 -6.66 16.71 -4.20
CA VAL A 51 -6.46 17.04 -2.77
C VAL A 51 -4.99 16.96 -2.40
N LEU A 52 -4.31 15.85 -2.73
CA LEU A 52 -2.89 15.68 -2.42
C LEU A 52 -2.03 16.76 -3.06
N ASP A 53 -2.30 17.12 -4.32
CA ASP A 53 -1.54 18.15 -5.03
C ASP A 53 -1.79 19.54 -4.44
N ARG A 54 -3.05 19.85 -4.06
CA ARG A 54 -3.38 21.10 -3.36
C ARG A 54 -2.65 21.20 -2.01
N VAL A 55 -2.69 20.15 -1.21
CA VAL A 55 -2.02 20.11 0.10
C VAL A 55 -0.51 20.27 -0.05
N CYS A 56 0.09 19.62 -1.05
CA CYS A 56 1.51 19.79 -1.35
C CYS A 56 1.86 21.24 -1.72
N ARG A 57 1.00 21.93 -2.48
CA ARG A 57 1.22 23.35 -2.83
C ARG A 57 1.11 24.29 -1.62
N LEU A 58 0.28 23.94 -0.64
CA LEU A 58 0.14 24.71 0.60
C LEU A 58 1.30 24.49 1.58
N ASN A 59 2.07 23.41 1.39
CA ASN A 59 3.17 23.05 2.26
C ASN A 59 4.38 23.98 2.05
N LYS A 60 4.65 24.84 3.03
CA LYS A 60 5.84 25.71 3.07
C LYS A 60 6.99 25.12 3.90
N GLY A 61 6.89 23.85 4.30
CA GLY A 61 7.81 23.19 5.22
C GLY A 61 7.41 23.38 6.69
N PRO A 62 8.11 22.72 7.63
CA PRO A 62 9.32 21.91 7.44
C PRO A 62 9.06 20.46 6.99
N ILE A 63 7.80 20.01 6.96
CA ILE A 63 7.43 18.63 6.57
C ILE A 63 7.75 18.42 5.08
N SER A 64 8.35 17.28 4.72
CA SER A 64 8.60 16.93 3.32
C SER A 64 7.30 16.70 2.55
N ARG A 65 7.36 16.82 1.21
CA ARG A 65 6.20 16.58 0.35
C ARG A 65 5.71 15.15 0.48
N GLU A 66 6.63 14.20 0.58
CA GLU A 66 6.38 12.76 0.68
C GLU A 66 5.64 12.43 1.97
N SER A 67 6.13 12.94 3.11
CA SER A 67 5.51 12.72 4.42
C SER A 67 4.12 13.34 4.50
N LEU A 68 3.93 14.56 3.98
CA LEU A 68 2.62 15.20 3.98
C LEU A 68 1.60 14.45 3.12
N ARG A 69 2.03 13.90 1.97
CA ARG A 69 1.17 13.03 1.14
C ARG A 69 0.78 11.75 1.88
N ALA A 70 1.69 11.14 2.62
CA ALA A 70 1.41 9.94 3.41
C ALA A 70 0.38 10.22 4.51
N ILE A 71 0.56 11.30 5.28
CA ILE A 71 -0.39 11.73 6.32
C ILE A 71 -1.79 11.95 5.71
N TYR A 72 -1.88 12.72 4.62
CA TYR A 72 -3.17 13.00 4.00
C TYR A 72 -3.82 11.79 3.36
N ARG A 73 -3.03 10.83 2.85
CA ARG A 73 -3.56 9.55 2.38
C ARG A 73 -4.25 8.82 3.52
N GLU A 74 -3.66 8.79 4.71
CA GLU A 74 -4.30 8.12 5.84
C GLU A 74 -5.55 8.86 6.31
N VAL A 75 -5.50 10.19 6.37
CA VAL A 75 -6.68 11.01 6.66
C VAL A 75 -7.83 10.79 5.66
N MET A 76 -7.53 10.49 4.40
CA MET A 76 -8.54 10.13 3.40
C MET A 76 -9.01 8.68 3.53
N SER A 77 -8.08 7.75 3.78
CA SER A 77 -8.33 6.33 4.03
C SER A 77 -9.28 6.11 5.20
N SER A 78 -9.02 6.75 6.35
CA SER A 78 -9.89 6.66 7.54
C SER A 78 -11.27 7.26 7.30
N ALA A 79 -11.39 8.32 6.48
CA ALA A 79 -12.69 8.88 6.15
C ALA A 79 -13.47 7.96 5.18
N LEU A 80 -12.79 7.33 4.23
CA LEU A 80 -13.38 6.41 3.28
C LEU A 80 -13.89 5.14 3.96
N SER A 81 -13.15 4.62 4.95
CA SER A 81 -13.54 3.43 5.72
C SER A 81 -14.83 3.64 6.53
N LEU A 82 -15.12 4.89 6.94
CA LEU A 82 -16.37 5.26 7.60
C LEU A 82 -17.56 5.35 6.64
N GLN A 83 -17.33 5.69 5.36
CA GLN A 83 -18.40 5.81 4.36
C GLN A 83 -18.85 4.45 3.82
N LYS A 84 -17.91 3.53 3.63
CA LYS A 84 -18.17 2.19 3.10
C LYS A 84 -17.09 1.22 3.58
N SER A 85 -17.48 0.01 3.97
CA SER A 85 -16.52 -1.09 4.13
C SER A 85 -16.03 -1.48 2.74
N MET A 86 -14.86 -0.96 2.35
CA MET A 86 -14.21 -1.27 1.09
C MET A 86 -13.17 -2.37 1.29
N THR A 87 -13.26 -3.42 0.49
CA THR A 87 -12.33 -4.55 0.48
C THR A 87 -11.42 -4.47 -0.74
N ILE A 88 -10.11 -4.55 -0.50
CA ILE A 88 -9.08 -4.54 -1.53
C ILE A 88 -8.48 -5.94 -1.63
N ALA A 89 -8.79 -6.65 -2.71
CA ALA A 89 -8.15 -7.93 -3.03
C ALA A 89 -6.74 -7.68 -3.57
N PHE A 90 -5.78 -8.53 -3.22
CA PHE A 90 -4.41 -8.41 -3.71
C PHE A 90 -3.71 -9.75 -3.82
N LEU A 91 -2.71 -9.85 -4.69
CA LEU A 91 -1.85 -11.04 -4.79
C LEU A 91 -1.01 -11.17 -3.50
N GLY A 92 -1.38 -12.14 -2.67
CA GLY A 92 -0.83 -12.33 -1.34
C GLY A 92 0.43 -13.19 -1.28
N PRO A 93 0.84 -13.59 -0.06
CA PRO A 93 0.20 -13.32 1.24
C PRO A 93 0.37 -11.87 1.73
N GLU A 94 -0.07 -11.58 2.95
CA GLU A 94 0.19 -10.30 3.62
C GLU A 94 1.70 -9.96 3.65
N ALA A 95 2.00 -8.67 3.85
CA ALA A 95 3.33 -8.07 3.85
C ALA A 95 4.17 -8.22 2.55
N THR A 96 3.64 -8.88 1.51
CA THR A 96 4.26 -8.89 0.17
C THR A 96 4.34 -7.49 -0.44
N PHE A 97 5.13 -7.34 -1.51
CA PHE A 97 5.20 -6.07 -2.23
C PHE A 97 3.85 -5.63 -2.80
N THR A 98 3.01 -6.57 -3.27
CA THR A 98 1.66 -6.23 -3.73
C THR A 98 0.79 -5.72 -2.58
N HIS A 99 0.90 -6.31 -1.38
CA HIS A 99 0.22 -5.80 -0.19
C HIS A 99 0.66 -4.37 0.16
N GLN A 100 1.98 -4.14 0.16
CA GLN A 100 2.54 -2.82 0.43
C GLN A 100 2.12 -1.79 -0.63
N ALA A 101 2.04 -2.19 -1.89
CA ALA A 101 1.53 -1.34 -2.97
C ALA A 101 0.05 -0.99 -2.74
N ALA A 102 -0.77 -1.96 -2.34
CA ALA A 102 -2.17 -1.75 -2.01
C ALA A 102 -2.34 -0.73 -0.86
N ILE A 103 -1.62 -0.92 0.26
CA ILE A 103 -1.60 0.03 1.38
C ILE A 103 -1.11 1.40 0.93
N ARG A 104 -0.05 1.46 0.11
CA ARG A 104 0.48 2.73 -0.42
C ARG A 104 -0.54 3.46 -1.28
N ARG A 105 -1.49 2.79 -1.91
CA ARG A 105 -2.52 3.42 -2.74
C ARG A 105 -3.75 3.82 -1.95
N PHE A 106 -4.22 2.93 -1.08
CA PHE A 106 -5.53 3.04 -0.45
C PHE A 106 -5.48 3.45 1.03
N GLY A 107 -4.32 3.35 1.70
CA GLY A 107 -4.12 3.64 3.13
C GLY A 107 -4.45 2.44 4.04
N CYS A 108 -4.04 2.46 5.30
CA CYS A 108 -4.09 1.25 6.14
C CYS A 108 -5.46 0.98 6.79
N SER A 109 -6.37 1.96 6.82
CA SER A 109 -7.67 1.87 7.51
C SER A 109 -8.75 1.02 6.80
N LEU A 110 -8.40 0.27 5.75
CA LEU A 110 -9.35 -0.48 4.91
C LEU A 110 -9.19 -2.00 5.09
N ARG A 111 -10.14 -2.79 4.55
CA ARG A 111 -10.02 -4.24 4.56
C ARG A 111 -9.17 -4.71 3.39
N TYR A 112 -8.19 -5.55 3.69
CA TYR A 112 -7.29 -6.16 2.70
C TYR A 112 -7.53 -7.67 2.66
N SER A 113 -7.73 -8.21 1.46
CA SER A 113 -8.06 -9.63 1.25
C SER A 113 -6.96 -10.32 0.44
N PRO A 114 -6.05 -11.07 1.08
CA PRO A 114 -4.96 -11.75 0.37
C PRO A 114 -5.50 -12.90 -0.47
N GLN A 115 -5.11 -12.94 -1.75
CA GLN A 115 -5.47 -13.99 -2.69
C GLN A 115 -4.25 -14.81 -3.10
N LYS A 116 -4.47 -16.09 -3.43
CA LYS A 116 -3.37 -17.01 -3.76
C LYS A 116 -2.85 -16.81 -5.19
N THR A 117 -3.72 -16.44 -6.11
CA THR A 117 -3.40 -16.26 -7.52
C THR A 117 -3.91 -14.93 -8.05
N ILE A 118 -3.37 -14.49 -9.19
CA ILE A 118 -3.86 -13.29 -9.90
C ILE A 118 -5.32 -13.53 -10.35
N ALA A 119 -5.63 -14.72 -10.87
CA ALA A 119 -6.99 -15.09 -11.24
C ALA A 119 -7.99 -14.96 -10.08
N ASP A 120 -7.60 -15.35 -8.87
CA ASP A 120 -8.44 -15.17 -7.67
C ASP A 120 -8.72 -13.69 -7.37
N VAL A 121 -7.74 -12.80 -7.55
CA VAL A 121 -7.95 -11.35 -7.40
C VAL A 121 -9.01 -10.84 -8.39
N PHE A 122 -8.90 -11.22 -9.66
CA PHE A 122 -9.89 -10.87 -10.68
C PHE A 122 -11.28 -11.44 -10.36
N ASN A 123 -11.34 -12.68 -9.86
CA ASN A 123 -12.59 -13.32 -9.46
C ASN A 123 -13.27 -12.60 -8.29
N GLU A 124 -12.52 -12.17 -7.27
CA GLU A 124 -13.07 -11.43 -6.13
C GLU A 124 -13.70 -10.10 -6.58
N VAL A 125 -13.04 -9.38 -7.49
CA VAL A 125 -13.55 -8.10 -8.00
C VAL A 125 -14.74 -8.32 -8.93
N SER A 126 -14.65 -9.26 -9.87
CA SER A 126 -15.73 -9.53 -10.85
C SER A 126 -17.02 -10.01 -10.17
N ARG A 127 -16.91 -10.68 -9.01
CA ARG A 127 -18.05 -11.15 -8.22
C ARG A 127 -18.53 -10.15 -7.17
N ASN A 128 -18.04 -8.90 -7.20
CA ASN A 128 -18.36 -7.84 -6.24
C ASN A 128 -18.07 -8.23 -4.77
N ARG A 129 -17.10 -9.11 -4.53
CA ARG A 129 -16.62 -9.46 -3.17
C ARG A 129 -15.49 -8.56 -2.70
N ALA A 130 -14.80 -7.92 -3.64
CA ALA A 130 -13.87 -6.83 -3.42
C ALA A 130 -14.21 -5.67 -4.35
N GLU A 131 -14.11 -4.43 -3.88
CA GLU A 131 -14.29 -3.25 -4.72
C GLU A 131 -13.13 -3.03 -5.68
N TYR A 132 -11.92 -3.38 -5.27
CA TYR A 132 -10.71 -3.21 -6.09
C TYR A 132 -9.76 -4.40 -5.93
N GLY A 133 -9.00 -4.64 -7.00
CA GLY A 133 -7.92 -5.62 -7.06
C GLY A 133 -6.58 -4.94 -7.28
N VAL A 134 -5.53 -5.41 -6.60
CA VAL A 134 -4.14 -4.99 -6.82
C VAL A 134 -3.33 -6.17 -7.29
N VAL A 135 -2.79 -6.07 -8.49
CA VAL A 135 -2.01 -7.12 -9.17
C VAL A 135 -0.74 -6.53 -9.77
N PRO A 136 0.38 -7.27 -9.79
CA PRO A 136 1.58 -6.84 -10.49
C PRO A 136 1.36 -6.93 -12.01
N VAL A 137 1.81 -5.92 -12.75
CA VAL A 137 1.72 -5.90 -14.23
C VAL A 137 3.09 -5.93 -14.90
N GLU A 138 4.12 -5.39 -14.25
CA GLU A 138 5.47 -5.32 -14.78
C GLU A 138 6.47 -5.28 -13.62
N ASN A 139 7.61 -5.95 -13.80
CA ASN A 139 8.79 -5.86 -12.96
C ASN A 139 9.98 -5.44 -13.82
N SER A 140 10.76 -4.46 -13.38
CA SER A 140 11.94 -3.96 -14.11
C SER A 140 13.03 -5.02 -14.36
N THR A 141 12.99 -6.15 -13.67
CA THR A 141 13.97 -7.25 -13.82
C THR A 141 13.49 -8.42 -14.67
N GLU A 142 12.19 -8.74 -14.63
CA GLU A 142 11.62 -9.90 -15.35
C GLU A 142 10.67 -9.49 -16.49
N GLY A 143 10.46 -8.19 -16.66
CA GLY A 143 9.54 -7.64 -17.65
C GLY A 143 8.09 -7.79 -17.22
N VAL A 144 7.23 -7.98 -18.22
CA VAL A 144 5.78 -7.94 -18.07
C VAL A 144 5.27 -9.22 -17.40
N VAL A 145 4.33 -9.06 -16.48
CA VAL A 145 3.57 -10.18 -15.88
C VAL A 145 2.45 -10.56 -16.85
N THR A 146 2.76 -11.42 -17.81
CA THR A 146 1.85 -11.82 -18.91
C THR A 146 0.51 -12.32 -18.40
N HIS A 147 0.52 -13.11 -17.33
CA HIS A 147 -0.72 -13.65 -16.76
C HIS A 147 -1.71 -12.55 -16.32
N THR A 148 -1.22 -11.41 -15.81
CA THR A 148 -2.09 -10.26 -15.50
C THR A 148 -2.72 -9.67 -16.76
N LEU A 149 -1.97 -9.60 -17.87
CA LEU A 149 -2.48 -9.11 -19.14
C LEU A 149 -3.52 -10.06 -19.74
N ASP A 150 -3.27 -11.36 -19.67
CA ASP A 150 -4.22 -12.39 -20.13
C ASP A 150 -5.55 -12.27 -19.38
N MET A 151 -5.49 -12.12 -18.04
CA MET A 151 -6.70 -11.91 -17.23
C MET A 151 -7.48 -10.64 -17.58
N PHE A 152 -6.82 -9.58 -18.07
CA PHE A 152 -7.50 -8.38 -18.56
C PHE A 152 -8.17 -8.58 -19.93
N MET A 153 -7.64 -9.47 -20.78
CA MET A 153 -8.27 -9.81 -22.05
C MET A 153 -9.57 -10.59 -21.85
N ASP A 154 -9.62 -11.43 -20.81
CA ASP A 154 -10.76 -12.30 -20.50
C ASP A 154 -11.74 -11.71 -19.45
N SER A 155 -11.59 -10.43 -19.08
CA SER A 155 -12.46 -9.79 -18.09
C SER A 155 -12.91 -8.39 -18.48
N ASP A 156 -14.08 -7.99 -17.95
CA ASP A 156 -14.61 -6.63 -18.15
C ASP A 156 -14.00 -5.59 -17.20
N LEU A 157 -13.08 -6.02 -16.31
CA LEU A 157 -12.47 -5.14 -15.31
C LEU A 157 -11.64 -4.04 -15.97
N LYS A 158 -11.58 -2.87 -15.32
CA LYS A 158 -10.88 -1.68 -15.83
C LYS A 158 -9.74 -1.28 -14.91
N ILE A 159 -8.63 -0.82 -15.51
CA ILE A 159 -7.49 -0.26 -14.78
C ILE A 159 -7.83 1.18 -14.40
N VAL A 160 -7.94 1.45 -13.09
CA VAL A 160 -8.27 2.78 -12.56
C VAL A 160 -7.08 3.54 -11.98
N SER A 161 -5.95 2.84 -11.76
CA SER A 161 -4.75 3.42 -11.16
C SER A 161 -3.53 2.54 -11.43
N GLN A 162 -2.35 3.17 -11.45
CA GLN A 162 -1.05 2.49 -11.46
C GLN A 162 -0.23 2.88 -10.23
N ILE A 163 0.65 1.98 -9.78
CA ILE A 163 1.53 2.19 -8.63
C ILE A 163 2.93 1.73 -9.02
N VAL A 164 3.90 2.64 -8.97
CA VAL A 164 5.31 2.31 -9.13
C VAL A 164 5.94 2.26 -7.75
N MET A 165 6.50 1.10 -7.40
CA MET A 165 7.12 0.88 -6.10
C MET A 165 8.56 0.35 -6.27
N PRO A 166 9.57 1.10 -5.80
CA PRO A 166 10.93 0.59 -5.74
C PRO A 166 10.99 -0.64 -4.83
N ILE A 167 11.59 -1.71 -5.35
CA ILE A 167 11.79 -2.96 -4.61
C ILE A 167 13.14 -2.90 -3.91
N GLN A 168 13.13 -3.08 -2.60
CA GLN A 168 14.33 -3.18 -1.76
C GLN A 168 14.23 -4.47 -0.96
N HIS A 169 15.27 -5.31 -1.08
CA HIS A 169 15.38 -6.53 -0.30
C HIS A 169 16.27 -6.29 0.92
N CYS A 170 15.88 -6.87 2.04
CA CYS A 170 16.64 -6.84 3.28
C CYS A 170 16.94 -8.27 3.72
N LEU A 171 18.17 -8.52 4.19
CA LEU A 171 18.48 -9.73 4.94
C LEU A 171 17.90 -9.57 6.36
N VAL A 172 17.07 -10.53 6.78
CA VAL A 172 16.50 -10.58 8.12
C VAL A 172 16.97 -11.87 8.78
N SER A 173 17.53 -11.76 9.98
CA SER A 173 18.02 -12.91 10.75
C SER A 173 17.80 -12.71 12.24
N GLN A 174 17.65 -13.82 12.97
CA GLN A 174 17.64 -13.82 14.44
C GLN A 174 19.05 -13.96 15.03
N CYS A 175 20.05 -14.27 14.19
CA CYS A 175 21.44 -14.44 14.57
C CYS A 175 22.34 -13.43 13.85
N ALA A 176 23.59 -13.34 14.31
CA ALA A 176 24.62 -12.60 13.59
C ALA A 176 24.86 -13.21 12.20
N ARG A 177 25.22 -12.37 11.23
CA ARG A 177 25.33 -12.77 9.82
C ARG A 177 26.32 -13.92 9.62
N GLU A 178 27.38 -13.96 10.41
CA GLU A 178 28.45 -14.96 10.37
C GLU A 178 27.99 -16.35 10.84
N GLN A 179 26.82 -16.43 11.51
CA GLN A 179 26.23 -17.67 12.01
C GLN A 179 25.15 -18.22 11.08
N ILE A 180 24.84 -17.54 9.98
CA ILE A 180 23.81 -17.97 9.04
C ILE A 180 24.30 -19.21 8.29
N GLN A 181 23.51 -20.28 8.32
CA GLN A 181 23.81 -21.52 7.58
C GLN A 181 22.83 -21.76 6.42
N LYS A 182 21.61 -21.22 6.54
CA LYS A 182 20.52 -21.41 5.57
C LYS A 182 19.87 -20.08 5.24
N LEU A 183 19.65 -19.80 3.96
CA LEU A 183 18.94 -18.64 3.45
C LEU A 183 17.64 -19.10 2.80
N TYR A 184 16.51 -18.73 3.40
CA TYR A 184 15.19 -19.00 2.84
C TYR A 184 14.72 -17.78 2.04
N SER A 185 14.27 -17.98 0.80
CA SER A 185 13.62 -16.91 0.03
C SER A 185 12.93 -17.45 -1.22
N HIS A 186 12.16 -16.60 -1.89
CA HIS A 186 11.63 -16.91 -3.21
C HIS A 186 12.76 -16.85 -4.27
N PRO A 187 12.71 -17.66 -5.35
CA PRO A 187 13.79 -17.70 -6.36
C PRO A 187 14.13 -16.35 -7.00
N GLN A 188 13.12 -15.51 -7.22
CA GLN A 188 13.30 -14.18 -7.83
C GLN A 188 14.20 -13.24 -6.99
N PRO A 189 13.92 -12.96 -5.70
CA PRO A 189 14.85 -12.22 -4.84
C PRO A 189 16.25 -12.82 -4.79
N VAL A 190 16.39 -14.16 -4.76
CA VAL A 190 17.70 -14.82 -4.78
C VAL A 190 18.47 -14.48 -6.06
N ALA A 191 17.80 -14.52 -7.22
CA ALA A 191 18.40 -14.15 -8.49
C ALA A 191 18.78 -12.67 -8.53
N GLN A 192 17.91 -11.78 -8.06
CA GLN A 192 18.14 -10.33 -8.03
C GLN A 192 19.28 -9.93 -7.08
N CYS A 193 19.46 -10.66 -5.98
CA CYS A 193 20.48 -10.39 -4.97
C CYS A 193 21.74 -11.27 -5.10
N ARG A 194 21.89 -12.02 -6.20
CA ARG A 194 22.95 -13.04 -6.36
C ARG A 194 24.35 -12.52 -6.04
N GLY A 195 24.72 -11.35 -6.58
CA GLY A 195 26.05 -10.78 -6.33
C GLY A 195 26.29 -10.44 -4.86
N TRP A 196 25.26 -9.96 -4.16
CA TRP A 196 25.36 -9.70 -2.72
C TRP A 196 25.47 -11.00 -1.92
N ILE A 197 24.67 -12.01 -2.25
CA ILE A 197 24.68 -13.33 -1.61
C ILE A 197 26.05 -14.00 -1.79
N GLN A 198 26.61 -13.99 -3.00
CA GLN A 198 27.94 -14.55 -3.26
C GLN A 198 29.04 -13.87 -2.47
N ASN A 199 28.97 -12.55 -2.28
CA ASN A 199 30.00 -11.80 -1.55
C ASN A 199 29.87 -11.87 -0.02
N ASN A 200 28.68 -12.15 0.52
CA ASN A 200 28.42 -12.06 1.96
C ASN A 200 28.01 -13.39 2.61
N LEU A 201 27.47 -14.33 1.84
CA LEU A 201 26.88 -15.60 2.31
C LEU A 201 27.30 -16.77 1.42
N ALA A 202 28.55 -16.79 0.94
CA ALA A 202 29.05 -17.79 -0.03
C ALA A 202 28.90 -19.25 0.43
N HIS A 203 28.88 -19.49 1.75
CA HIS A 203 28.84 -20.80 2.38
C HIS A 203 27.43 -21.24 2.80
N VAL A 204 26.42 -20.42 2.52
CA VAL A 204 25.04 -20.60 3.00
C VAL A 204 24.23 -21.43 2.01
N GLU A 205 23.51 -22.43 2.51
CA GLU A 205 22.56 -23.22 1.72
C GLU A 205 21.33 -22.37 1.39
N ILE A 206 20.95 -22.28 0.11
CA ILE A 206 19.75 -21.53 -0.31
C ILE A 206 18.57 -22.49 -0.40
N ILE A 207 17.48 -22.17 0.30
CA ILE A 207 16.24 -22.94 0.32
C ILE A 207 15.11 -22.09 -0.26
N GLU A 208 14.52 -22.57 -1.35
CA GLU A 208 13.47 -21.85 -2.05
C GLU A 208 12.11 -21.96 -1.33
N THR A 209 11.39 -20.84 -1.27
CA THR A 209 10.04 -20.74 -0.70
C THR A 209 9.06 -20.12 -1.71
N SER A 210 7.76 -20.23 -1.44
CA SER A 210 6.72 -19.68 -2.34
C SER A 210 6.58 -18.15 -2.28
N SER A 211 7.14 -17.49 -1.26
CA SER A 211 7.11 -16.03 -1.15
C SER A 211 8.18 -15.54 -0.16
N THR A 212 8.60 -14.29 -0.31
CA THR A 212 9.51 -13.63 0.64
C THR A 212 8.91 -13.54 2.04
N THR A 213 7.61 -13.24 2.15
CA THR A 213 6.96 -13.19 3.47
C THR A 213 6.97 -14.54 4.16
N ARG A 214 6.74 -15.65 3.44
CA ARG A 214 6.74 -16.99 4.05
C ARG A 214 8.14 -17.40 4.53
N ALA A 215 9.20 -16.79 3.96
CA ALA A 215 10.58 -17.06 4.34
C ALA A 215 11.03 -16.30 5.59
N ALA A 216 10.39 -15.16 5.88
CA ALA A 216 10.70 -14.29 7.02
C ALA A 216 9.96 -14.73 8.28
#